data_AF-F3GB33-F1
#
_entry.id   AF-F3GB33-F1
#
_cell.length_a   1.000
_cell.length_b   1.000
_cell.length_c   1.000
_cell.angle_alpha   90.00
_cell.angle_beta   90.00
_cell.angle_gamma   90.00
#
_symmetry.space_group_name_H-M   'P 1'
#
loop_
_entity.id
_entity.type
_entity.pdbx_description
1 polymer ?
#
loop_
_entity_poly.entity_id
_entity_poly.type
_entity_poly.pdbx_seq_one_letter_code
_entity_poly.pdbx_strand_id
1 'polypeptide(L)'
;ANRYLLFFSLWLIAQFLLLSLASSKRMVYLMSLAPAAAVIAAEYTFVLGERLKARSQRSPYAALVVRNARAMTVAGAVLIVAGYLSAALWLEPRADRQLSFLPLTDKVHSLQVQGRHVALFQPSERLAGASVFYSQSLLDTFTSSAELSAFLTRADGNVAIMESLQPPEPPLRVIDSVKVGERIYYFVSQAPVTVGN
;
A
#
# COMPACT_ATOMS: atom_id res chain seq x y z
N ALA A 1 -26.55 33.35 -10.79
CA ALA A 1 -25.53 32.31 -10.56
C ALA A 1 -26.20 31.07 -9.97
N ASN A 2 -25.93 29.88 -10.51
CA ASN A 2 -26.59 28.65 -10.09
C ASN A 2 -26.08 28.24 -8.70
N ARG A 3 -26.94 28.34 -7.67
CA ARG A 3 -26.56 28.16 -6.24
C ARG A 3 -25.91 26.80 -5.97
N TYR A 4 -26.34 25.77 -6.70
CA TYR A 4 -25.80 24.41 -6.60
C TYR A 4 -24.33 24.32 -7.07
N LEU A 5 -24.00 24.90 -8.23
CA LEU A 5 -22.63 24.91 -8.74
C LEU A 5 -21.69 25.70 -7.82
N LEU A 6 -22.17 26.80 -7.24
CA LEU A 6 -21.40 27.59 -6.29
C LEU A 6 -21.09 26.79 -5.03
N PHE A 7 -22.05 26.03 -4.51
CA PHE A 7 -21.84 25.13 -3.37
C PHE A 7 -20.75 24.08 -3.66
N PHE A 8 -20.83 23.35 -4.78
CA PHE A 8 -19.82 22.34 -5.12
C PHE A 8 -18.44 22.94 -5.41
N SER A 9 -18.40 24.12 -6.01
CA SER A 9 -17.13 24.84 -6.26
C SER A 9 -16.50 25.28 -4.95
N LEU A 10 -17.30 25.83 -4.03
CA LEU A 10 -16.84 26.24 -2.71
C LEU A 10 -16.41 25.04 -1.89
N TRP A 11 -17.15 23.93 -1.90
CA TRP A 11 -16.77 22.67 -1.27
C TRP A 11 -15.39 22.25 -1.76
N LEU A 12 -15.20 22.14 -3.07
CA LEU A 12 -13.97 21.64 -3.66
C LEU A 12 -12.77 22.53 -3.29
N ILE A 13 -12.91 23.86 -3.45
CA ILE A 13 -11.83 24.81 -3.18
C ILE A 13 -11.52 24.87 -1.68
N ALA A 14 -12.54 24.97 -0.82
CA ALA A 14 -12.35 25.10 0.61
C ALA A 14 -11.72 23.84 1.22
N GLN A 15 -12.20 22.64 0.86
CA GLN A 15 -11.60 21.39 1.33
C GLN A 15 -10.17 21.23 0.79
N PHE A 16 -9.93 21.54 -0.48
CA PHE A 16 -8.59 21.45 -1.05
C PHE A 16 -7.58 22.37 -0.33
N LEU A 17 -7.97 23.62 -0.05
CA LEU A 17 -7.13 24.57 0.68
C LEU A 17 -6.86 24.11 2.11
N LEU A 18 -7.91 23.68 2.83
CA LEU A 18 -7.80 23.21 4.21
C LEU A 18 -6.85 22.00 4.29
N LEU A 19 -6.99 21.03 3.39
CA LEU A 19 -6.14 19.84 3.34
C LEU A 19 -4.71 20.14 2.89
N SER A 20 -4.51 21.17 2.06
CA SER A 20 -3.17 21.60 1.64
C SER A 20 -2.40 22.27 2.78
N LEU A 21 -3.10 23.03 3.62
CA LEU A 21 -2.55 23.72 4.79
C LEU A 21 -2.37 22.78 6.01
N ALA A 22 -3.01 21.61 6.00
CA ALA A 22 -2.86 20.64 7.07
C ALA A 22 -1.42 20.10 7.18
N SER A 23 -0.99 19.89 8.42
CA SER A 23 0.34 19.34 8.74
C SER A 23 0.51 17.89 8.23
N SER A 24 -0.55 17.07 8.33
CA SER A 24 -0.56 15.70 7.82
C SER A 24 -1.28 15.64 6.47
N LYS A 25 -0.61 15.07 5.47
CA LYS A 25 -1.14 14.92 4.11
C LYS A 25 -1.25 13.44 3.79
N ARG A 26 -2.48 12.90 3.83
CA ARG A 26 -2.80 11.56 3.32
C ARG A 26 -3.63 11.72 2.07
N MET A 27 -3.28 11.00 1.01
CA MET A 27 -4.01 11.03 -0.28
C MET A 27 -5.50 10.69 -0.11
N VAL A 28 -5.83 9.86 0.87
CA VAL A 28 -7.21 9.48 1.23
C VAL A 28 -8.09 10.69 1.54
N TYR A 29 -7.53 11.78 2.08
CA TYR A 29 -8.31 12.98 2.39
C TYR A 29 -8.87 13.66 1.13
N LEU A 30 -8.25 13.48 -0.03
CA LEU A 30 -8.74 14.05 -1.29
C LEU A 30 -9.94 13.27 -1.86
N MET A 31 -10.24 12.06 -1.36
CA MET A 31 -11.36 11.27 -1.87
C MET A 31 -12.71 11.96 -1.64
N SER A 32 -12.84 12.80 -0.61
CA SER A 32 -14.06 13.58 -0.35
C SER A 32 -14.33 14.68 -1.38
N LEU A 33 -13.34 15.02 -2.21
CA LEU A 33 -13.47 16.00 -3.30
C LEU A 33 -14.07 15.39 -4.57
N ALA A 34 -13.99 14.06 -4.73
CA ALA A 34 -14.42 13.37 -5.94
C ALA A 34 -15.89 13.61 -6.32
N PRO A 35 -16.86 13.61 -5.38
CA PRO A 35 -18.25 13.89 -5.71
C PRO A 35 -18.47 15.32 -6.22
N ALA A 36 -17.84 16.31 -5.59
CA ALA A 36 -17.95 17.70 -6.01
C ALA A 36 -17.31 17.93 -7.39
N ALA A 37 -16.14 17.33 -7.64
CA ALA A 37 -15.48 17.37 -8.94
C ALA A 37 -16.32 16.70 -10.04
N ALA A 38 -16.95 15.57 -9.75
CA ALA A 38 -17.81 14.85 -10.69
C ALA A 38 -19.04 15.67 -11.11
N VAL A 39 -19.68 16.37 -10.17
CA VAL A 39 -20.83 17.24 -10.48
C VAL A 39 -20.42 18.42 -11.36
N ILE A 40 -19.31 19.09 -11.04
CA ILE A 40 -18.79 20.20 -11.84
C ILE A 40 -18.41 19.72 -13.25
N ALA A 41 -17.75 18.55 -13.34
CA ALA A 41 -17.40 17.95 -14.62
C ALA A 41 -18.63 17.61 -15.45
N ALA A 42 -19.69 17.05 -14.85
CA ALA A 42 -20.94 16.74 -15.53
C ALA A 42 -21.59 17.99 -16.13
N GLU A 43 -21.69 19.06 -15.37
CA GLU A 43 -22.23 20.35 -15.84
C GLU A 43 -21.38 20.93 -16.98
N TYR A 44 -20.06 20.83 -16.88
CA TYR A 44 -19.17 21.27 -17.95
C TYR A 44 -19.29 20.40 -19.21
N THR A 45 -19.48 19.08 -19.07
CA THR A 45 -19.71 18.19 -20.21
C THR A 45 -21.01 18.50 -20.95
N PHE A 46 -22.04 18.97 -20.25
CA PHE A 46 -23.29 19.42 -20.88
C PHE A 46 -23.04 20.66 -21.76
N VAL A 47 -22.30 21.65 -21.24
CA VAL A 47 -21.92 22.86 -22.00
C VAL A 47 -21.06 22.51 -23.21
N LEU A 48 -20.11 21.58 -23.05
CA LEU A 48 -19.29 21.07 -24.16
C LEU A 48 -20.15 20.34 -25.21
N GLY A 49 -21.13 19.55 -24.77
CA GLY A 49 -22.07 18.85 -25.64
C GLY A 49 -22.88 19.80 -26.52
N GLU A 50 -23.40 20.88 -25.94
CA GLU A 50 -24.12 21.92 -26.69
C GLU A 50 -23.22 22.65 -27.69
N ARG A 51 -21.96 22.95 -27.31
CA ARG A 51 -20.96 23.50 -28.25
C ARG A 51 -20.63 22.53 -29.38
N LEU A 52 -20.56 21.23 -29.09
CA LEU A 52 -20.31 20.18 -30.09
C LEU A 52 -21.49 20.06 -31.06
N LYS A 53 -22.72 20.16 -30.54
CA LYS A 53 -23.96 20.16 -31.32
C LYS A 53 -24.05 21.38 -32.23
N ALA A 54 -23.71 22.57 -31.75
CA ALA A 54 -23.62 23.77 -32.59
C ALA A 54 -22.55 23.61 -33.69
N ARG A 55 -21.42 22.96 -33.38
CA ARG A 55 -20.32 22.72 -34.33
C ARG A 55 -20.62 21.60 -35.34
N SER A 56 -21.55 20.70 -35.03
CA SER A 56 -21.98 19.61 -35.94
C SER A 56 -22.57 20.13 -37.24
N GLN A 57 -23.17 21.33 -37.24
CA GLN A 57 -23.71 21.98 -38.42
C GLN A 57 -22.62 22.42 -39.42
N ARG A 58 -21.36 22.52 -38.97
CA ARG A 58 -20.22 22.99 -39.78
C ARG A 58 -19.18 21.91 -40.07
N SER A 59 -19.27 20.72 -39.43
CA SER A 59 -18.24 19.69 -39.55
C SER A 59 -18.84 18.27 -39.56
N PRO A 60 -18.48 17.41 -40.53
CA PRO A 60 -18.99 16.05 -40.62
C PRO A 60 -18.50 15.16 -39.45
N TYR A 61 -17.29 15.41 -38.92
CA TYR A 61 -16.77 14.69 -37.76
C TYR A 61 -17.57 15.00 -36.49
N ALA A 62 -17.89 16.27 -36.26
CA ALA A 62 -18.73 16.66 -35.12
C ALA A 62 -20.16 16.11 -35.25
N ALA A 63 -20.69 16.03 -36.47
CA ALA A 63 -21.99 15.40 -36.73
C ALA A 63 -22.00 13.89 -36.42
N LEU A 64 -20.93 13.17 -36.76
CA LEU A 64 -20.80 11.74 -36.44
C LEU A 64 -20.69 11.50 -34.93
N VAL A 65 -19.92 12.33 -34.22
CA VAL A 65 -19.79 12.24 -32.75
C VAL A 65 -21.11 12.54 -32.05
N VAL A 66 -21.84 13.56 -32.48
CA VAL A 66 -23.17 13.89 -31.90
C VAL A 66 -24.19 12.80 -32.20
N ARG A 67 -24.20 12.23 -33.42
CA ARG A 67 -25.09 11.13 -33.80
C ARG A 67 -24.86 9.87 -32.95
N ASN A 68 -23.60 9.58 -32.62
CA ASN A 68 -23.21 8.41 -31.83
C ASN A 68 -22.88 8.76 -30.36
N ALA A 69 -23.33 9.92 -29.87
CA ALA A 69 -22.90 10.46 -28.58
C ALA A 69 -23.09 9.49 -27.41
N ARG A 70 -24.23 8.79 -27.35
CA ARG A 70 -24.53 7.82 -26.30
C ARG A 70 -23.58 6.61 -26.32
N ALA A 71 -23.23 6.13 -27.51
CA ALA A 71 -22.28 5.02 -27.65
C ALA A 71 -20.86 5.48 -27.29
N MET A 72 -20.47 6.70 -27.69
CA MET A 72 -19.16 7.26 -27.39
C MET A 72 -18.97 7.57 -25.91
N THR A 73 -19.99 8.07 -25.21
CA THR A 73 -19.90 8.32 -23.76
C THR A 73 -19.77 7.02 -22.98
N VAL A 74 -20.56 5.99 -23.33
CA VAL A 74 -20.46 4.65 -22.71
C VAL A 74 -19.10 4.04 -23.00
N ALA A 75 -18.64 4.04 -24.26
CA ALA A 75 -17.34 3.51 -24.63
C ALA A 75 -16.19 4.23 -23.90
N GLY A 76 -16.26 5.56 -23.79
CA GLY A 76 -15.28 6.35 -23.04
C GLY A 76 -15.25 5.99 -21.56
N ALA A 77 -16.42 5.88 -20.91
CA ALA A 77 -16.51 5.48 -19.51
C ALA A 77 -15.95 4.08 -19.27
N VAL A 78 -16.31 3.12 -20.14
CA VAL A 78 -15.78 1.74 -20.08
C VAL A 78 -14.27 1.73 -20.26
N LEU A 79 -13.73 2.50 -21.20
CA LEU A 79 -12.29 2.57 -21.44
C LEU A 79 -11.55 3.15 -20.22
N ILE A 80 -12.06 4.20 -19.59
CA ILE A 80 -11.48 4.78 -18.38
C ILE A 80 -11.48 3.76 -17.24
N VAL A 81 -12.63 3.11 -16.99
CA VAL A 81 -12.77 2.12 -15.92
C VAL A 81 -11.87 0.90 -16.18
N ALA A 82 -11.90 0.35 -17.39
CA ALA A 82 -11.07 -0.79 -17.76
C ALA A 82 -9.58 -0.45 -17.68
N GLY A 83 -9.18 0.74 -18.13
CA GLY A 83 -7.80 1.21 -18.04
C GLY A 83 -7.33 1.35 -16.59
N TYR A 84 -8.15 1.98 -15.74
CA TYR A 84 -7.86 2.11 -14.31
C TYR A 84 -7.77 0.75 -13.62
N LEU A 85 -8.75 -0.14 -13.83
CA LEU A 85 -8.75 -1.48 -13.24
C LEU A 85 -7.58 -2.33 -13.73
N SER A 86 -7.22 -2.21 -15.01
CA SER A 86 -6.05 -2.92 -15.54
C SER A 86 -4.76 -2.46 -14.87
N ALA A 87 -4.61 -1.15 -14.64
CA ALA A 87 -3.48 -0.62 -13.90
C ALA A 87 -3.48 -1.09 -12.43
N ALA A 88 -4.62 -0.98 -11.73
CA ALA A 88 -4.74 -1.37 -10.33
C ALA A 88 -4.54 -2.89 -10.11
N LEU A 89 -5.04 -3.73 -11.01
CA LEU A 89 -4.97 -5.19 -10.85
C LEU A 89 -3.68 -5.80 -11.37
N TRP A 90 -3.00 -5.18 -12.34
CA TRP A 90 -1.81 -5.79 -12.96
C TRP A 90 -0.50 -5.05 -12.68
N LEU A 91 -0.53 -3.74 -12.43
CA LEU A 91 0.69 -2.95 -12.21
C LEU A 91 1.04 -2.88 -10.72
N GLU A 92 0.04 -2.59 -9.89
CA GLU A 92 0.23 -2.42 -8.44
C GLU A 92 0.65 -3.72 -7.73
N PRO A 93 0.05 -4.91 -7.99
CA PRO A 93 0.43 -6.13 -7.30
C PRO A 93 1.84 -6.62 -7.66
N ARG A 94 2.37 -6.20 -8.82
CA ARG A 94 3.75 -6.54 -9.20
C ARG A 94 4.76 -5.77 -8.36
N ALA A 95 4.48 -4.51 -8.06
CA ALA A 95 5.29 -3.72 -7.13
C ALA A 95 5.13 -4.22 -5.69
N ASP A 96 3.90 -4.60 -5.31
CA ASP A 96 3.61 -5.03 -3.94
C ASP A 96 4.23 -6.39 -3.59
N ARG A 97 4.48 -7.28 -4.57
CA ARG A 97 5.24 -8.53 -4.34
C ARG A 97 6.62 -8.32 -3.71
N GLN A 98 7.27 -7.19 -4.00
CA GLN A 98 8.58 -6.87 -3.43
C GLN A 98 8.48 -6.22 -2.04
N LEU A 99 7.31 -5.66 -1.69
CA LEU A 99 7.06 -4.94 -0.45
C LEU A 99 6.18 -5.74 0.54
N SER A 100 5.67 -6.89 0.10
CA SER A 100 4.81 -7.75 0.90
C SER A 100 5.60 -8.50 1.95
N PHE A 101 5.03 -8.56 3.15
CA PHE A 101 5.53 -9.37 4.26
C PHE A 101 5.12 -10.85 4.15
N LEU A 102 4.36 -11.24 3.11
CA LEU A 102 3.94 -12.62 2.91
C LEU A 102 5.11 -13.61 2.93
N PRO A 103 6.24 -13.39 2.21
CA PRO A 103 7.37 -14.33 2.22
C PRO A 103 8.03 -14.46 3.60
N LEU A 104 8.07 -13.36 4.37
CA LEU A 104 8.59 -13.37 5.73
C LEU A 104 7.72 -14.28 6.63
N THR A 105 6.40 -14.20 6.42
CA THR A 105 5.43 -14.90 7.24
C THR A 105 5.33 -16.39 6.89
N ASP A 106 5.39 -16.73 5.60
CA ASP A 106 5.51 -18.12 5.15
C ASP A 106 6.72 -18.80 5.79
N LYS A 107 7.83 -18.05 5.92
CA LYS A 107 9.03 -18.54 6.60
C LYS A 107 8.80 -18.72 8.10
N VAL A 108 8.19 -17.76 8.79
CA VAL A 108 7.80 -17.89 10.20
C VAL A 108 6.96 -19.15 10.40
N HIS A 109 5.95 -19.36 9.57
CA HIS A 109 5.07 -20.53 9.65
C HIS A 109 5.85 -21.83 9.43
N SER A 110 6.76 -21.86 8.45
CA SER A 110 7.61 -23.04 8.20
C SER A 110 8.49 -23.38 9.41
N LEU A 111 9.00 -22.38 10.14
CA LEU A 111 9.80 -22.58 11.35
C LEU A 111 8.92 -23.06 12.51
N GLN A 112 7.72 -22.49 12.67
CA GLN A 112 6.76 -22.94 13.68
C GLN A 112 6.32 -24.39 13.48
N VAL A 113 6.07 -24.81 12.23
CA VAL A 113 5.76 -26.21 11.88
C VAL A 113 6.93 -27.16 12.21
N GLN A 114 8.17 -26.67 12.13
CA GLN A 114 9.37 -27.41 12.56
C GLN A 114 9.56 -27.44 14.09
N GLY A 115 8.62 -26.89 14.87
CA GLY A 115 8.69 -26.82 16.34
C GLY A 115 9.59 -25.71 16.87
N ARG A 116 10.01 -24.76 16.02
CA ARG A 116 10.83 -23.61 16.42
C ARG A 116 9.95 -22.48 16.94
N HIS A 117 10.37 -21.84 18.03
CA HIS A 117 9.68 -20.66 18.56
C HIS A 117 10.28 -19.41 17.92
N VAL A 118 9.42 -18.58 17.34
CA VAL A 118 9.82 -17.38 16.62
C VAL A 118 9.41 -16.14 17.41
N ALA A 119 10.35 -15.24 17.64
CA ALA A 119 10.11 -13.97 18.32
C ALA A 119 10.59 -12.78 17.47
N LEU A 120 10.11 -11.58 17.78
CA LEU A 120 10.49 -10.33 17.14
C LEU A 120 11.46 -9.56 18.04
N PHE A 121 12.55 -9.05 17.47
CA PHE A 121 13.48 -8.18 18.18
C PHE A 121 13.39 -6.76 17.63
N GLN A 122 13.10 -5.80 18.52
CA GLN A 122 12.93 -4.38 18.20
C GLN A 122 12.10 -4.13 16.92
N PRO A 123 10.89 -4.70 16.80
CA PRO A 123 10.13 -4.59 15.57
C PRO A 123 9.71 -3.14 15.32
N SER A 124 9.87 -2.67 14.09
CA SER A 124 9.19 -1.45 13.66
C SER A 124 7.67 -1.63 13.70
N GLU A 125 6.92 -0.53 13.76
CA GLU A 125 5.44 -0.55 13.72
C GLU A 125 4.90 -1.36 12.52
N ARG A 126 5.63 -1.34 11.39
CA ARG A 126 5.30 -2.10 10.19
C ARG A 126 5.47 -3.60 10.41
N LEU A 127 6.60 -4.03 10.98
CA LEU A 127 6.86 -5.44 11.26
C LEU A 127 5.92 -5.97 12.36
N ALA A 128 5.70 -5.20 13.42
CA ALA A 128 4.78 -5.55 14.49
C ALA A 128 3.35 -5.72 13.98
N GLY A 129 2.83 -4.78 13.18
CA GLY A 129 1.49 -4.89 12.60
C GLY A 129 1.36 -6.02 11.57
N ALA A 130 2.34 -6.17 10.67
CA ALA A 130 2.31 -7.18 9.62
C ALA A 130 2.45 -8.61 10.18
N SER A 131 3.34 -8.82 11.15
CA SER A 131 3.55 -10.15 11.74
C SER A 131 2.27 -10.70 12.38
N VAL A 132 1.52 -9.89 13.11
CA VAL A 132 0.24 -10.30 13.70
C VAL A 132 -0.79 -10.63 12.63
N PHE A 133 -0.89 -9.78 11.61
CA PHE A 133 -1.88 -9.94 10.54
C PHE A 133 -1.63 -11.19 9.69
N TYR A 134 -0.39 -11.40 9.26
CA TYR A 134 -0.05 -12.52 8.37
C TYR A 134 0.19 -13.82 9.13
N SER A 135 0.81 -13.78 10.32
CA SER A 135 1.11 -15.00 11.10
C SER A 135 -0.10 -15.50 11.89
N GLN A 136 -1.19 -14.70 11.94
CA GLN A 136 -2.41 -14.97 12.70
C GLN A 136 -2.15 -15.28 14.20
N SER A 137 -0.98 -14.89 14.71
CA SER A 137 -0.55 -15.13 16.08
C SER A 137 0.29 -13.96 16.57
N LEU A 138 0.20 -13.69 17.88
CA LEU A 138 1.05 -12.70 18.53
C LEU A 138 2.42 -13.34 18.76
N LEU A 139 3.45 -12.83 18.10
CA LEU A 139 4.83 -13.22 18.34
C LEU A 139 5.37 -12.44 19.53
N ASP A 140 6.14 -13.12 20.39
CA ASP A 140 6.83 -12.47 21.50
C ASP A 140 7.73 -11.36 20.98
N THR A 141 7.69 -10.20 21.64
CA THR A 141 8.47 -9.03 21.24
C THR A 141 9.47 -8.66 22.32
N PHE A 142 10.74 -8.60 21.94
CA PHE A 142 11.84 -8.22 22.82
C PHE A 142 12.43 -6.89 22.41
N THR A 143 12.64 -6.01 23.39
CA THR A 143 13.18 -4.66 23.15
C THR A 143 14.66 -4.58 23.54
N SER A 144 15.08 -5.43 24.48
CA SER A 144 16.45 -5.48 25.02
C SER A 144 17.25 -6.64 24.45
N SER A 145 18.54 -6.42 24.20
CA SER A 145 19.48 -7.46 23.79
C SER A 145 19.68 -8.56 24.85
N ALA A 146 19.49 -8.24 26.13
CA ALA A 146 19.58 -9.22 27.22
C ALA A 146 18.38 -10.19 27.22
N GLU A 147 17.18 -9.70 26.90
CA GLU A 147 15.98 -10.54 26.77
C GLU A 147 16.08 -11.44 25.55
N LEU A 148 16.61 -10.89 24.44
CA LEU A 148 16.88 -11.63 23.23
C LEU A 148 17.85 -12.80 23.48
N SER A 149 18.98 -12.55 24.16
CA SER A 149 19.96 -13.60 24.43
C SER A 149 19.40 -14.67 25.38
N ALA A 150 18.62 -14.27 26.39
CA ALA A 150 17.94 -15.20 27.29
C ALA A 150 16.89 -16.07 26.58
N PHE A 151 16.21 -15.52 25.57
CA PHE A 151 15.29 -16.29 24.73
C PHE A 151 16.05 -17.27 23.83
N LEU A 152 17.10 -16.82 23.15
CA LEU A 152 17.87 -17.65 22.22
C LEU A 152 18.66 -18.77 22.92
N THR A 153 19.14 -18.55 24.16
CA THR A 153 19.82 -19.58 24.98
C THR A 153 18.85 -20.62 25.55
N ARG A 154 17.57 -20.30 25.70
CA ARG A 154 16.59 -21.15 26.40
C ARG A 154 16.34 -22.48 25.67
N ALA A 155 16.37 -22.47 24.35
CA ALA A 155 16.22 -23.66 23.53
C ALA A 155 16.94 -23.48 22.19
N ASP A 156 17.64 -24.52 21.74
CA ASP A 156 18.41 -24.55 20.49
C ASP A 156 17.55 -24.33 19.22
N GLY A 157 16.23 -24.38 19.35
CA GLY A 157 15.25 -24.13 18.30
C GLY A 157 14.71 -22.71 18.25
N ASN A 158 15.08 -21.82 19.19
CA ASN A 158 14.54 -20.47 19.25
C ASN A 158 15.17 -19.56 18.19
N VAL A 159 14.31 -18.82 17.49
CA VAL A 159 14.71 -17.92 16.40
C VAL A 159 14.13 -16.55 16.64
N ALA A 160 14.95 -15.51 16.49
CA ALA A 160 14.47 -14.15 16.51
C ALA A 160 14.53 -13.53 15.11
N ILE A 161 13.54 -12.69 14.79
CA ILE A 161 13.53 -11.89 13.57
C ILE A 161 14.00 -10.49 13.93
N MET A 162 15.06 -10.05 13.26
CA MET A 162 15.60 -8.71 13.39
C MET A 162 15.53 -7.98 12.06
N GLU A 163 15.02 -6.76 12.08
CA GLU A 163 15.04 -5.84 10.96
C GLU A 163 16.34 -5.03 10.98
N SER A 164 17.19 -5.16 9.98
CA SER A 164 18.44 -4.40 9.89
C SER A 164 18.86 -4.15 8.43
N LEU A 165 19.60 -3.07 8.21
CA LEU A 165 20.25 -2.77 6.93
C LEU A 165 21.63 -3.45 6.80
N GLN A 166 22.20 -3.89 7.92
CA GLN A 166 23.50 -4.53 8.00
C GLN A 166 23.37 -5.92 8.62
N PRO A 167 24.26 -6.87 8.27
CA PRO A 167 24.27 -8.19 8.88
C PRO A 167 24.42 -8.08 10.41
N PRO A 168 23.72 -8.93 11.19
CA PRO A 168 23.88 -9.00 12.64
C PRO A 168 25.34 -9.32 13.01
N GLU A 169 25.87 -8.61 14.00
CA GLU A 169 27.20 -8.89 14.53
C GLU A 169 27.19 -10.09 15.51
N PRO A 170 28.33 -10.77 15.72
CA PRO A 170 28.46 -11.79 16.76
C PRO A 170 28.02 -11.23 18.13
N PRO A 171 27.33 -12.00 18.98
CA PRO A 171 27.21 -13.47 19.02
C PRO A 171 26.00 -14.04 18.26
N LEU A 172 25.31 -13.24 17.45
CA LEU A 172 24.16 -13.69 16.67
C LEU A 172 24.61 -14.39 15.39
N ARG A 173 24.00 -15.54 15.10
CA ARG A 173 24.20 -16.29 13.85
C ARG A 173 22.97 -16.16 12.98
N VAL A 174 23.16 -15.73 11.74
CA VAL A 174 22.09 -15.71 10.73
C VAL A 174 21.79 -17.14 10.28
N ILE A 175 20.56 -17.58 10.48
CA ILE A 175 20.01 -18.83 9.94
C ILE A 175 19.47 -18.59 8.53
N ASP A 176 18.77 -17.48 8.33
CA ASP A 176 18.16 -17.12 7.06
C ASP A 176 17.92 -15.61 6.97
N SER A 177 17.59 -15.11 5.79
CA SER A 177 17.23 -13.71 5.58
C SER A 177 16.18 -13.54 4.48
N VAL A 178 15.22 -12.65 4.70
CA VAL A 178 14.20 -12.27 3.72
C VAL A 178 14.30 -10.77 3.47
N LYS A 179 14.37 -10.36 2.20
CA LYS A 179 14.37 -8.95 1.82
C LYS A 179 12.95 -8.50 1.48
N VAL A 180 12.48 -7.43 2.12
CA VAL A 180 11.19 -6.79 1.81
C VAL A 180 11.46 -5.30 1.56
N GLY A 181 11.29 -4.87 0.31
CA GLY A 181 11.72 -3.56 -0.17
C GLY A 181 13.24 -3.40 -0.07
N GLU A 182 13.69 -2.38 0.66
CA GLU A 182 15.11 -2.11 0.89
C GLU A 182 15.66 -2.74 2.19
N ARG A 183 14.77 -3.26 3.05
CA ARG A 183 15.13 -3.76 4.38
C ARG A 183 15.29 -5.28 4.36
N ILE A 184 16.21 -5.77 5.17
CA ILE A 184 16.49 -7.20 5.32
C ILE A 184 16.03 -7.63 6.70
N TYR A 185 15.25 -8.71 6.72
CA TYR A 185 14.77 -9.35 7.93
C TYR A 185 15.60 -10.61 8.14
N TYR A 186 16.45 -10.58 9.16
CA TYR A 186 17.36 -11.67 9.49
C TYR A 186 16.71 -12.58 10.53
N PHE A 187 16.68 -13.86 10.24
CA PHE A 187 16.36 -14.92 11.21
C PHE A 187 17.65 -15.29 11.92
N VAL A 188 17.74 -14.98 13.20
CA VAL A 188 18.95 -15.18 14.00
C VAL A 188 18.74 -16.20 15.09
N SER A 189 19.77 -17.02 15.34
CA SER A 189 19.94 -17.80 16.55
C SER A 189 21.21 -17.37 17.28
N GLN A 190 21.47 -17.95 18.43
CA GLN A 190 22.76 -17.79 19.08
C GLN A 190 23.82 -18.61 18.34
N ALA A 191 25.02 -18.06 18.18
CA ALA A 191 26.17 -18.85 17.77
C ALA A 191 26.49 -19.88 18.87
N PRO A 192 26.85 -21.14 18.52
CA PRO A 192 27.29 -22.09 19.52
C PRO A 192 28.47 -21.48 20.28
N VAL A 193 28.38 -21.48 21.61
CA VAL A 193 29.50 -21.07 22.45
C VAL A 193 30.63 -22.04 22.15
N THR A 194 31.65 -21.59 21.41
CA THR A 194 32.90 -22.32 21.32
C THR A 194 33.51 -22.33 22.71
N VAL A 195 33.23 -23.40 23.46
CA VAL A 195 33.96 -23.72 24.68
C VAL A 195 35.38 -24.02 24.23
N GLY A 196 36.24 -23.01 24.32
CA GLY A 196 37.67 -23.22 24.18
C GLY A 196 38.13 -24.11 25.34
N ASN A 197 38.62 -25.29 25.01
CA ASN A 197 39.41 -26.12 25.93
C ASN A 197 40.73 -25.43 26.26
#